data_AF-A0A182SE23-F1
#
_entry.id   AF-A0A182SE23-F1
#
_cell.length_a   1.000
_cell.length_b   1.000
_cell.length_c   1.000
_cell.angle_alpha   90.00
_cell.angle_beta   90.00
_cell.angle_gamma   90.00
#
_symmetry.space_group_name_H-M   'P 1'
#
loop_
_entity.id
_entity.type
_entity.pdbx_description
1 polymer ?
#
loop_
_entity_poly.entity_id
_entity_poly.type
_entity_poly.pdbx_seq_one_letter_code
_entity_poly.pdbx_strand_id
1 'polypeptide(L)'
;MLIAMVSSMLLVQFYSTFIVGYQLITPPKTINTLEKLLDSDIKMSVENLSYQYDFFRRTKSQEALKLYETKILPNKYGFVNISFGMQLVKRGGYAFHCETSYDTFTDREICELQQVQLYPQRSVHLPMIKGTPLRELFKVNLQLLKESGLLAYHHSRSYIPKPKCNKQSDNHTEQIHLTDVKFAFLLLGVGMAASVAMLLWEFVFVRLQHWWHQHQTPATIPKGFVWLN
;
A
#
# COMPACT_ATOMS: atom_id res chain seq x y z
N MET A 1 36.95 21.72 -16.07
CA MET A 1 36.04 21.00 -16.98
C MET A 1 36.03 19.49 -16.73
N LEU A 2 37.18 18.80 -16.74
CA LEU A 2 37.26 17.36 -16.44
C LEU A 2 36.71 16.98 -15.05
N ILE A 3 37.05 17.73 -14.00
CA ILE A 3 36.53 17.48 -12.65
C ILE A 3 35.00 17.61 -12.59
N ALA A 4 34.43 18.60 -13.28
CA ALA A 4 32.97 18.80 -13.35
C ALA A 4 32.29 17.67 -14.13
N MET A 5 32.88 17.21 -15.24
CA MET A 5 32.37 16.07 -16.01
C MET A 5 32.40 14.78 -15.19
N VAL A 6 33.51 14.50 -14.50
CA VAL A 6 33.65 13.32 -13.63
C VAL A 6 32.66 13.38 -12.46
N SER A 7 32.51 14.54 -11.80
CA SER A 7 31.53 14.73 -10.73
C SER A 7 30.09 14.51 -11.21
N SER A 8 29.73 15.04 -12.39
CA SER A 8 28.41 14.82 -12.99
C SER A 8 28.17 13.35 -13.33
N MET A 9 29.15 12.63 -13.87
CA MET A 9 29.02 11.20 -14.18
C MET A 9 28.79 10.37 -12.91
N LEU A 10 29.54 10.64 -11.85
CA LEU A 10 29.36 9.96 -10.56
C LEU A 10 27.96 10.21 -9.99
N LEU A 11 27.48 11.46 -10.00
CA LEU A 11 26.14 11.79 -9.51
C LEU A 11 25.04 11.04 -10.26
N VAL A 12 25.12 10.98 -11.60
CA VAL A 12 24.13 10.25 -12.42
C VAL A 12 24.17 8.75 -12.11
N GLN A 13 25.36 8.17 -11.93
CA GLN A 13 25.52 6.75 -11.58
C GLN A 13 24.94 6.44 -10.19
N PHE A 14 25.25 7.25 -9.18
CA PHE A 14 24.71 7.07 -7.83
C PHE A 14 23.19 7.25 -7.80
N TYR A 15 22.66 8.26 -8.50
CA TYR A 15 21.22 8.48 -8.58
C TYR A 15 20.49 7.32 -9.26
N SER A 16 21.02 6.83 -10.37
CA SER A 16 20.42 5.72 -11.14
C SER A 16 20.42 4.40 -10.36
N THR A 17 21.48 4.13 -9.59
CA THR A 17 21.52 2.92 -8.74
C THR A 17 20.61 3.05 -7.52
N PHE A 18 20.55 4.24 -6.91
CA PHE A 18 19.69 4.50 -5.76
C PHE A 18 18.19 4.38 -6.10
N ILE A 19 17.74 4.98 -7.21
CA ILE A 19 16.32 4.95 -7.60
C ILE A 19 15.84 3.52 -7.90
N VAL A 20 16.65 2.73 -8.59
CA VAL A 20 16.37 1.30 -8.86
C VAL A 20 16.32 0.52 -7.56
N GLY A 21 17.31 0.73 -6.68
CA GLY A 21 17.35 0.11 -5.36
C GLY A 21 16.12 0.43 -4.52
N TYR A 22 15.67 1.69 -4.53
CA TYR A 22 14.47 2.13 -3.82
C TYR A 22 13.20 1.44 -4.33
N GLN A 23 13.07 1.29 -5.65
CA GLN A 23 11.89 0.66 -6.26
C GLN A 23 11.77 -0.84 -5.95
N LEU A 24 12.89 -1.51 -5.71
CA LEU A 24 12.93 -2.93 -5.30
C LEU A 24 12.54 -3.13 -3.83
N ILE A 25 12.47 -2.06 -3.04
CA ILE A 25 12.09 -2.13 -1.63
C ILE A 25 10.57 -2.19 -1.53
N THR A 26 10.06 -3.33 -1.09
CA THR A 26 8.63 -3.46 -0.75
C THR A 26 8.30 -2.52 0.41
N PRO A 27 7.20 -1.74 0.33
CA PRO A 27 6.82 -0.81 1.37
C PRO A 27 6.65 -1.55 2.71
N PRO A 28 7.10 -0.96 3.83
CA PRO A 28 7.03 -1.61 5.12
C PRO A 28 5.56 -1.76 5.56
N LYS A 29 5.23 -2.93 6.10
CA LYS A 29 3.92 -3.23 6.67
C LYS A 29 3.78 -2.52 8.03
N THR A 30 2.90 -1.52 8.10
CA THR A 30 2.75 -0.64 9.26
C THR A 30 1.79 -1.19 10.33
N ILE A 31 0.72 -1.87 9.91
CA ILE A 31 -0.37 -2.37 10.78
C ILE A 31 -0.07 -3.80 11.23
N ASN A 32 0.75 -3.95 12.26
CA ASN A 32 1.16 -5.27 12.79
C ASN A 32 0.43 -5.69 14.07
N THR A 33 -0.28 -4.76 14.72
CA THR A 33 -0.96 -4.98 16.00
C THR A 33 -2.42 -4.59 15.91
N LEU A 34 -3.22 -5.14 16.83
CA LEU A 34 -4.64 -4.84 16.90
C LEU A 34 -4.91 -3.36 17.22
N GLU A 35 -4.07 -2.74 18.05
CA GLU A 35 -4.13 -1.30 18.36
C GLU A 35 -3.93 -0.44 17.11
N LYS A 36 -2.92 -0.74 16.29
CA LYS A 36 -2.70 -0.02 15.03
C LYS A 36 -3.84 -0.21 14.03
N LEU A 37 -4.52 -1.36 14.07
CA LEU A 37 -5.70 -1.61 13.25
C LEU A 37 -6.89 -0.77 13.74
N LEU A 38 -7.07 -0.63 15.06
CA LEU A 38 -8.08 0.22 15.68
C LEU A 38 -7.91 1.69 15.31
N ASP A 39 -6.68 2.20 15.38
CA ASP A 39 -6.34 3.59 15.08
C ASP A 39 -6.41 3.93 13.59
N SER A 40 -6.31 2.92 12.71
CA SER A 40 -6.39 3.10 11.26
C SER A 40 -7.84 3.36 10.80
N ASP A 41 -8.03 4.02 9.65
CA ASP A 41 -9.37 4.19 9.03
C ASP A 41 -9.87 2.93 8.29
N ILE A 42 -9.18 1.80 8.43
CA ILE A 42 -9.56 0.56 7.76
C ILE A 42 -10.87 0.04 8.36
N LYS A 43 -11.80 -0.32 7.49
CA LYS A 43 -13.06 -0.98 7.87
C LYS A 43 -12.83 -2.46 8.04
N MET A 44 -13.56 -3.08 8.98
CA MET A 44 -13.38 -4.48 9.31
C MET A 44 -14.71 -5.24 9.25
N SER A 45 -14.63 -6.50 8.79
CA SER A 45 -15.69 -7.49 8.89
C SER A 45 -15.19 -8.78 9.50
N VAL A 46 -16.13 -9.58 9.99
CA VAL A 46 -15.90 -10.91 10.54
C VAL A 46 -16.70 -11.93 9.73
N GLU A 47 -16.17 -13.13 9.62
CA GLU A 47 -16.89 -14.25 9.04
C GLU A 47 -18.17 -14.57 9.83
N ASN A 48 -19.28 -14.79 9.11
CA ASN A 48 -20.58 -15.08 9.71
C ASN A 48 -20.65 -16.52 10.25
N LEU A 49 -19.96 -16.75 11.37
CA LEU A 49 -19.91 -18.03 12.07
C LEU A 49 -20.42 -17.89 13.50
N SER A 50 -21.19 -18.87 13.97
CA SER A 50 -21.82 -18.83 15.30
C SER A 50 -20.81 -18.58 16.44
N TYR A 51 -19.61 -19.14 16.34
CA TYR A 51 -18.59 -19.00 17.38
C TYR A 51 -18.00 -17.58 17.46
N GLN A 52 -18.04 -16.80 16.38
CA GLN A 52 -17.54 -15.43 16.35
C GLN A 52 -18.45 -14.50 17.16
N TYR A 53 -19.77 -14.61 16.99
CA TYR A 53 -20.74 -13.90 17.83
C TYR A 53 -20.55 -14.24 19.32
N ASP A 54 -20.37 -15.52 19.58
CA ASP A 54 -20.14 -16.08 20.91
C ASP A 54 -18.82 -15.64 21.54
N PHE A 55 -17.80 -15.38 20.71
CA PHE A 55 -16.53 -14.81 21.13
C PHE A 55 -16.74 -13.37 21.57
N PHE A 56 -17.28 -12.49 20.72
CA PHE A 56 -17.48 -11.08 21.09
C PHE A 56 -18.42 -10.89 22.28
N ARG A 57 -19.43 -11.74 22.44
CA ARG A 57 -20.34 -11.71 23.60
C ARG A 57 -19.68 -12.10 24.93
N ARG A 58 -18.67 -12.98 24.90
CA ARG A 58 -18.02 -13.53 26.11
C ARG A 58 -16.61 -13.01 26.35
N THR A 59 -16.07 -12.25 25.40
CA THR A 59 -14.71 -11.76 25.45
C THR A 59 -14.53 -10.73 26.55
N LYS A 60 -13.38 -10.79 27.23
CA LYS A 60 -12.98 -9.84 28.28
C LYS A 60 -11.80 -8.95 27.86
N SER A 61 -11.24 -9.16 26.68
CA SER A 61 -10.16 -8.32 26.17
C SER A 61 -10.70 -6.97 25.74
N GLN A 62 -10.11 -5.91 26.29
CA GLN A 62 -10.56 -4.54 26.05
C GLN A 62 -10.40 -4.14 24.58
N GLU A 63 -9.35 -4.64 23.92
CA GLU A 63 -9.00 -4.33 22.54
C GLU A 63 -10.01 -4.94 21.57
N ALA A 64 -10.43 -6.18 21.81
CA ALA A 64 -11.41 -6.85 20.95
C ALA A 64 -12.83 -6.30 21.15
N LEU A 65 -13.20 -5.88 22.37
CA LEU A 65 -14.46 -5.17 22.62
C LEU A 65 -14.47 -3.81 21.91
N LYS A 66 -13.40 -3.02 22.06
CA LYS A 66 -13.25 -1.75 21.34
C LYS A 66 -13.34 -1.94 19.83
N LEU A 67 -12.72 -2.99 19.29
CA LEU A 67 -12.78 -3.31 17.86
C LEU A 67 -14.21 -3.61 17.42
N TYR A 68 -14.92 -4.41 18.21
CA TYR A 68 -16.29 -4.77 17.93
C TYR A 68 -17.21 -3.55 17.92
N GLU A 69 -17.10 -2.68 18.91
CA GLU A 69 -17.91 -1.47 19.05
C GLU A 69 -17.60 -0.40 18.00
N THR A 70 -16.33 -0.21 17.66
CA THR A 70 -15.92 0.89 16.76
C THR A 70 -15.92 0.51 15.28
N LYS A 71 -15.61 -0.74 14.93
CA LYS A 71 -15.41 -1.16 13.53
C LYS A 71 -16.47 -2.13 13.02
N ILE A 72 -17.00 -3.02 13.86
CA ILE A 72 -17.87 -4.12 13.43
C ILE A 72 -19.36 -3.74 13.59
N LEU A 73 -19.77 -3.26 14.75
CA LEU A 73 -21.15 -2.86 15.05
C LEU A 73 -21.72 -1.74 14.16
N PRO A 74 -21.01 -0.62 13.91
CA PRO A 74 -21.53 0.45 13.07
C PRO A 74 -21.50 0.09 11.58
N ASN A 75 -20.83 -1.00 11.20
CA ASN A 75 -20.67 -1.40 9.82
C ASN A 75 -21.85 -2.27 9.38
N LYS A 76 -22.53 -1.84 8.32
CA LYS A 76 -23.61 -2.62 7.67
C LYS A 76 -23.14 -4.03 7.25
N TYR A 77 -21.86 -4.16 6.91
CA TYR A 77 -21.24 -5.42 6.53
C TYR A 77 -20.40 -6.01 7.68
N GLY A 78 -20.79 -5.84 8.95
CA GLY A 78 -20.03 -6.37 10.08
C GLY A 78 -19.78 -7.88 10.02
N PHE A 79 -20.81 -8.66 9.67
CA PHE A 79 -20.72 -10.12 9.49
C PHE A 79 -21.04 -10.51 8.05
N VAL A 80 -20.13 -11.24 7.41
CA VAL A 80 -20.24 -11.60 5.99
C VAL A 80 -19.74 -13.02 5.72
N ASN A 81 -20.15 -13.57 4.58
CA ASN A 81 -19.63 -14.86 4.10
C ASN A 81 -18.16 -14.73 3.69
N ILE A 82 -17.43 -15.84 3.76
CA ILE A 82 -16.00 -15.91 3.44
C ILE A 82 -15.68 -15.35 2.04
N SER A 83 -16.40 -15.79 1.00
CA SER A 83 -16.16 -15.36 -0.38
C SER A 83 -16.30 -13.85 -0.58
N PHE A 84 -17.32 -13.25 0.04
CA PHE A 84 -17.55 -11.82 -0.02
C PHE A 84 -16.50 -11.04 0.79
N GLY A 85 -16.16 -11.52 1.99
CA GLY A 85 -15.10 -10.94 2.81
C GLY A 85 -13.75 -10.92 2.11
N MET A 86 -13.39 -12.00 1.41
CA MET A 86 -12.17 -12.08 0.61
C MET A 86 -12.14 -11.09 -0.55
N GLN A 87 -13.26 -10.92 -1.25
CA GLN A 87 -13.37 -9.91 -2.32
C GLN A 87 -13.20 -8.48 -1.80
N LEU A 88 -13.70 -8.19 -0.59
CA LEU A 88 -13.49 -6.89 0.05
C LEU A 88 -12.02 -6.63 0.36
N VAL A 89 -11.30 -7.64 0.87
CA VAL A 89 -9.85 -7.54 1.11
C VAL A 89 -9.08 -7.32 -0.20
N LYS A 90 -9.43 -8.05 -1.27
CA LYS A 90 -8.81 -7.89 -2.60
C LYS A 90 -8.98 -6.49 -3.20
N ARG A 91 -10.10 -5.81 -2.92
CA ARG A 91 -10.32 -4.43 -3.36
C ARG A 91 -9.42 -3.42 -2.63
N GLY A 92 -8.81 -3.81 -1.52
CA GLY A 92 -7.96 -2.96 -0.70
C GLY A 92 -8.72 -2.11 0.32
N GLY A 93 -8.01 -1.62 1.33
CA GLY A 93 -8.56 -0.73 2.37
C GLY A 93 -9.55 -1.39 3.34
N TYR A 94 -9.56 -2.72 3.39
CA TYR A 94 -10.51 -3.49 4.19
C TYR A 94 -9.82 -4.64 4.93
N ALA A 95 -10.21 -4.88 6.19
CA ALA A 95 -9.75 -5.99 7.00
C ALA A 95 -10.87 -7.04 7.16
N PHE A 96 -10.51 -8.32 7.08
CA PHE A 96 -11.47 -9.41 7.23
C PHE A 96 -10.91 -10.48 8.16
N HIS A 97 -11.69 -10.85 9.17
CA HIS A 97 -11.34 -11.92 10.11
C HIS A 97 -12.01 -13.23 9.71
N CYS A 98 -11.19 -14.23 9.38
CA CYS A 98 -11.60 -15.60 9.05
C CYS A 98 -10.54 -16.59 9.56
N GLU A 99 -10.88 -17.88 9.62
CA GLU A 99 -10.01 -18.91 10.19
C GLU A 99 -8.82 -19.25 9.28
N THR A 100 -9.02 -19.42 7.98
CA THR A 100 -7.94 -19.50 6.97
C THR A 100 -8.52 -19.71 5.56
N SER A 101 -8.17 -18.84 4.61
CA SER A 101 -8.40 -19.08 3.18
C SER A 101 -7.33 -18.33 2.39
N TYR A 102 -6.18 -18.95 2.15
CA TYR A 102 -5.17 -18.35 1.28
C TYR A 102 -5.42 -18.65 -0.21
N ASP A 103 -6.24 -19.67 -0.49
CA ASP A 103 -6.39 -20.28 -1.81
C ASP A 103 -7.06 -19.37 -2.84
N THR A 104 -7.75 -18.29 -2.42
CA THR A 104 -8.33 -17.35 -3.39
C THR A 104 -7.39 -16.22 -3.76
N PHE A 105 -6.27 -16.06 -3.07
CA PHE A 105 -5.28 -15.02 -3.36
C PHE A 105 -4.21 -15.54 -4.33
N THR A 106 -3.81 -14.66 -5.23
CA THR A 106 -2.63 -14.86 -6.08
C THR A 106 -1.35 -14.65 -5.26
N ASP A 107 -0.22 -15.17 -5.74
CA ASP A 107 1.07 -15.03 -5.04
C ASP A 107 1.45 -13.57 -4.75
N ARG A 108 1.09 -12.64 -5.66
CA ARG A 108 1.26 -11.20 -5.47
C ARG A 108 0.40 -10.66 -4.33
N GLU A 109 -0.89 -10.94 -4.37
CA GLU A 109 -1.84 -10.51 -3.34
C GLU A 109 -1.42 -11.05 -1.97
N ILE A 110 -0.86 -12.27 -1.90
CA ILE A 110 -0.32 -12.86 -0.67
C ILE A 110 0.87 -12.04 -0.13
N CYS A 111 1.75 -11.56 -1.01
CA CYS A 111 2.88 -10.72 -0.63
C CYS A 111 2.43 -9.37 -0.04
N GLU A 112 1.38 -8.78 -0.60
CA GLU A 112 0.79 -7.52 -0.14
C GLU A 112 -0.06 -7.69 1.14
N LEU A 113 -0.68 -8.86 1.32
CA LEU A 113 -1.57 -9.15 2.43
C LEU A 113 -0.88 -8.92 3.79
N GLN A 114 -1.57 -8.17 4.66
CA GLN A 114 -1.16 -7.96 6.04
C GLN A 114 -2.03 -8.78 7.00
N GLN A 115 -1.41 -9.34 8.03
CA GLN A 115 -2.09 -10.19 9.01
C GLN A 115 -1.92 -9.61 10.41
N VAL A 116 -3.03 -9.57 11.14
CA VAL A 116 -3.06 -9.16 12.54
C VAL A 116 -3.77 -10.24 13.33
N GLN A 117 -3.13 -10.73 14.38
CA GLN A 117 -3.74 -11.72 15.27
C GLN A 117 -4.81 -11.04 16.14
N LEU A 118 -6.06 -11.47 16.01
CA LEU A 118 -7.17 -10.93 16.81
C LEU A 118 -7.19 -11.52 18.24
N TYR A 119 -7.03 -12.84 18.34
CA TYR A 119 -6.94 -13.57 19.61
C TYR A 119 -5.96 -14.74 19.49
N PRO A 120 -5.27 -15.15 20.57
CA PRO A 120 -4.31 -16.25 20.51
C PRO A 120 -5.00 -17.57 20.14
N GLN A 121 -4.29 -18.42 19.42
CA GLN A 121 -4.76 -19.75 19.05
C GLN A 121 -5.01 -20.57 20.32
N ARG A 122 -6.24 -21.07 20.48
CA ARG A 122 -6.63 -21.91 21.62
C ARG A 122 -6.51 -23.38 21.25
N SER A 123 -6.18 -24.21 22.24
CA SER A 123 -6.23 -25.66 22.05
C SER A 123 -7.67 -26.11 21.83
N VAL A 124 -7.90 -26.82 20.74
CA VAL A 124 -9.17 -27.50 20.48
C VAL A 124 -9.20 -28.78 21.29
N HIS A 125 -10.34 -29.07 21.90
CA HIS A 125 -10.56 -30.28 22.69
C HIS A 125 -11.69 -31.11 22.07
N LEU A 126 -11.64 -32.43 22.25
CA LEU A 126 -12.70 -33.31 21.81
C LEU A 126 -13.92 -33.14 22.74
N PRO A 127 -15.07 -32.65 22.24
CA PRO A 127 -16.27 -32.57 23.07
C PRO A 127 -16.79 -33.99 23.34
N MET A 128 -17.13 -34.27 24.60
CA MET A 128 -17.67 -35.57 25.03
C MET A 128 -18.91 -35.37 25.91
N ILE A 129 -19.87 -36.29 25.80
CA ILE A 129 -21.09 -36.28 26.63
C ILE A 129 -20.72 -36.54 28.09
N LYS A 130 -21.32 -35.76 29.01
CA LYS A 130 -21.10 -35.92 30.45
C LYS A 130 -21.52 -37.32 30.90
N GLY A 131 -20.66 -38.00 31.65
CA GLY A 131 -20.92 -39.36 32.17
C GLY A 131 -20.63 -40.50 31.20
N THR A 132 -20.09 -40.23 30.00
CA THR A 132 -19.72 -41.30 29.08
C THR A 132 -18.59 -42.18 29.64
N PRO A 133 -18.70 -43.53 29.59
CA PRO A 133 -17.65 -44.43 30.07
C PRO A 133 -16.38 -44.35 29.22
N LEU A 134 -16.46 -43.80 28.00
CA LEU A 134 -15.33 -43.68 27.07
C LEU A 134 -14.37 -42.54 27.43
N ARG A 135 -14.69 -41.70 28.41
CA ARG A 135 -13.92 -40.49 28.73
C ARG A 135 -12.46 -40.77 29.06
N GLU A 136 -12.19 -41.72 29.95
CA GLU A 136 -10.80 -42.05 30.33
C GLU A 136 -10.04 -42.73 29.19
N LEU A 137 -10.73 -43.57 28.40
CA LEU A 137 -10.14 -44.19 27.22
C LEU A 137 -9.67 -43.13 26.21
N PHE A 138 -10.53 -42.18 25.84
CA PHE A 138 -10.14 -41.12 24.91
C PHE A 138 -9.06 -40.21 25.48
N LYS A 139 -9.12 -39.88 26.78
CA LYS A 139 -8.13 -39.04 27.44
C LYS A 139 -6.72 -39.66 27.38
N VAL A 140 -6.58 -40.93 27.75
CA VAL A 140 -5.28 -41.64 27.71
C VAL A 140 -4.78 -41.76 26.27
N ASN A 141 -5.64 -42.15 25.32
CA ASN A 141 -5.24 -42.30 23.92
C ASN A 141 -4.85 -40.96 23.27
N LEU A 142 -5.56 -39.88 23.56
CA LEU A 142 -5.21 -38.54 23.06
C LEU A 142 -3.85 -38.07 23.62
N GLN A 143 -3.54 -38.42 24.87
CA GLN A 143 -2.26 -38.10 25.46
C GLN A 143 -1.13 -38.92 24.83
N LEU A 144 -1.33 -40.22 24.58
CA LEU A 144 -0.40 -41.05 23.82
C LEU A 144 -0.18 -40.55 22.38
N LEU A 145 -1.24 -40.12 21.70
CA LEU A 145 -1.17 -39.52 20.35
C LEU A 145 -0.36 -38.21 20.34
N LYS A 146 -0.44 -37.44 21.42
CA LYS A 146 0.34 -36.21 21.60
C LYS A 146 1.81 -36.51 21.92
N GLU A 147 2.07 -37.44 22.84
CA GLU A 147 3.42 -37.82 23.29
C GLU A 147 4.21 -38.55 22.19
N SER A 148 3.53 -39.38 21.39
CA SER A 148 4.13 -40.02 20.20
C SER A 148 4.41 -39.06 19.05
N GLY A 149 3.93 -37.81 19.12
CA GLY A 149 4.07 -36.82 18.06
C GLY A 149 3.16 -37.04 16.85
N LEU A 150 2.27 -38.04 16.87
CA LEU A 150 1.36 -38.33 15.76
C LEU A 150 0.42 -37.14 15.48
N LEU A 151 -0.02 -36.45 16.54
CA LEU A 151 -0.80 -35.23 16.41
C LEU A 151 -0.03 -34.13 15.66
N ALA A 152 1.26 -33.93 15.97
CA ALA A 152 2.10 -32.93 15.31
C ALA A 152 2.35 -33.29 13.84
N TYR A 153 2.52 -34.57 13.53
CA TYR A 153 2.66 -35.09 12.17
C TYR A 153 1.41 -34.85 11.31
N HIS A 154 0.22 -35.21 11.81
CA HIS A 154 -1.02 -34.97 11.07
C HIS A 154 -1.33 -33.48 10.94
N HIS A 155 -1.01 -32.69 11.97
CA HIS A 155 -1.15 -31.25 11.92
C HIS A 155 -0.25 -30.64 10.83
N SER A 156 1.04 -30.97 10.79
CA SER A 156 1.95 -30.42 9.77
C SER A 156 1.61 -30.86 8.34
N ARG A 157 1.03 -32.06 8.18
CA ARG A 157 0.61 -32.59 6.88
C ARG A 157 -0.72 -32.01 6.38
N SER A 158 -1.69 -31.80 7.28
CA SER A 158 -3.05 -31.40 6.90
C SER A 158 -3.26 -29.90 6.97
N TYR A 159 -2.52 -29.22 7.87
CA TYR A 159 -2.59 -27.78 7.98
C TYR A 159 -1.79 -27.15 6.85
N ILE A 160 -2.47 -26.40 6.00
CA ILE A 160 -1.83 -25.66 4.91
C ILE A 160 -0.92 -24.61 5.56
N PRO A 161 0.42 -24.72 5.41
CA PRO A 161 1.30 -23.72 5.97
C PRO A 161 1.00 -22.38 5.29
N LYS A 162 1.20 -21.28 6.02
CA LYS A 162 1.13 -19.95 5.42
C LYS A 162 2.00 -19.92 4.16
N PRO A 163 1.45 -19.57 2.98
CA PRO A 163 2.25 -19.48 1.77
C PRO A 163 3.36 -18.45 1.99
N LYS A 164 4.59 -18.86 1.66
CA LYS A 164 5.72 -17.93 1.67
C LYS A 164 5.53 -16.99 0.49
N CYS A 165 5.67 -15.69 0.71
CA CYS A 165 5.72 -14.72 -0.37
C CYS A 165 6.91 -15.05 -1.29
N ASN A 166 6.62 -15.57 -2.47
CA ASN A 166 7.63 -15.94 -3.45
C ASN A 166 7.89 -14.76 -4.38
N LYS A 167 8.74 -13.83 -3.92
CA LYS A 167 9.14 -12.64 -4.69
C LYS A 167 9.86 -12.96 -6.00
N GLN A 168 10.30 -14.22 -6.19
CA GLN A 168 11.15 -14.64 -7.30
C GLN A 168 10.38 -15.37 -8.41
N SER A 169 9.17 -15.89 -8.12
CA SER A 169 8.33 -16.53 -9.15
C SER A 169 7.68 -15.51 -10.08
N ASP A 170 7.72 -14.24 -9.72
CA ASP A 170 7.09 -13.18 -10.47
C ASP A 170 8.09 -12.58 -11.44
N ASN A 171 8.25 -13.22 -12.60
CA ASN A 171 8.98 -12.68 -13.77
C ASN A 171 8.30 -11.43 -14.38
N HIS A 172 7.41 -10.78 -13.64
CA HIS A 172 6.71 -9.59 -14.06
C HIS A 172 7.38 -8.38 -13.44
N THR A 173 7.91 -7.54 -14.31
CA THR A 173 8.37 -6.19 -13.99
C THR A 173 7.27 -5.46 -13.23
N GLU A 174 7.54 -5.07 -11.98
CA GLU A 174 6.72 -4.12 -11.21
C GLU A 174 6.37 -2.94 -12.13
N GLN A 175 5.07 -2.76 -12.40
CA GLN A 175 4.62 -1.73 -13.32
C GLN A 175 4.86 -0.38 -12.67
N ILE A 176 5.78 0.40 -13.24
CA ILE A 176 6.03 1.77 -12.79
C ILE A 176 4.77 2.58 -13.06
N HIS A 177 4.10 3.03 -11.99
CA HIS A 177 2.95 3.90 -12.13
C HIS A 177 3.42 5.31 -12.50
N LEU A 178 2.75 5.94 -13.47
CA LEU A 178 3.03 7.33 -13.88
C LEU A 178 2.88 8.33 -12.72
N THR A 179 2.13 7.96 -11.68
CA THR A 179 1.97 8.72 -10.44
C THR A 179 3.30 8.96 -9.71
N ASP A 180 4.25 8.02 -9.81
CA ASP A 180 5.55 8.13 -9.13
C ASP A 180 6.45 9.16 -9.80
N VAL A 181 6.29 9.34 -11.11
CA VAL A 181 7.11 10.26 -11.94
C VAL A 181 6.41 11.62 -12.15
N LYS A 182 5.25 11.86 -11.53
CA LYS A 182 4.44 13.08 -11.72
C LYS A 182 5.24 14.37 -11.49
N PHE A 183 6.16 14.36 -10.52
CA PHE A 183 6.97 15.53 -10.17
C PHE A 183 7.96 15.89 -11.27
N ALA A 184 8.54 14.90 -11.96
CA ALA A 184 9.45 15.14 -13.08
C ALA A 184 8.72 15.78 -14.26
N PHE A 185 7.51 15.29 -14.60
CA PHE A 185 6.68 15.89 -15.63
C PHE A 185 6.21 17.30 -15.28
N LEU A 186 5.87 17.55 -14.01
CA LEU A 186 5.49 18.88 -13.54
C LEU A 186 6.67 19.86 -13.66
N LEU A 187 7.86 19.45 -13.23
CA LEU A 187 9.08 20.27 -13.33
C LEU A 187 9.43 20.59 -14.78
N LEU A 188 9.30 19.62 -15.69
CA LEU A 188 9.47 19.84 -17.13
C LEU A 188 8.47 20.86 -17.66
N GLY A 189 7.19 20.74 -17.28
CA GLY A 189 6.13 21.66 -17.68
C GLY A 189 6.37 23.09 -17.19
N VAL A 190 6.77 23.26 -15.92
CA VAL A 190 7.11 24.56 -15.34
C VAL A 190 8.35 25.15 -16.04
N GLY A 191 9.35 24.34 -16.34
CA GLY A 191 10.54 24.78 -17.07
C GLY A 191 10.21 25.29 -18.49
N MET A 192 9.33 24.59 -19.21
CA MET A 192 8.84 25.03 -20.52
C MET A 192 8.02 26.32 -20.43
N ALA A 193 7.16 26.46 -19.42
CA ALA A 193 6.38 27.68 -19.22
C ALA A 193 7.30 28.87 -18.90
N ALA A 194 8.30 28.67 -18.05
CA ALA A 194 9.27 29.71 -17.68
C ALA A 194 10.12 30.16 -18.88
N SER A 195 10.54 29.22 -19.75
CA SER A 195 11.31 29.59 -20.95
C SER A 195 10.47 30.39 -21.95
N VAL A 196 9.21 30.01 -22.16
CA VAL A 196 8.27 30.79 -22.99
C VAL A 196 8.03 32.17 -22.38
N ALA A 197 7.86 32.27 -21.06
CA ALA A 197 7.67 33.55 -20.38
C ALA A 197 8.89 34.47 -20.53
N MET A 198 10.11 33.94 -20.39
CA MET A 198 11.34 34.72 -20.63
C MET A 198 11.45 35.16 -22.10
N LEU A 199 11.13 34.29 -23.06
CA LEU A 199 11.16 34.65 -24.48
C LEU A 199 10.14 35.75 -24.81
N LEU A 200 8.93 35.68 -24.24
CA LEU A 200 7.91 36.73 -24.40
C LEU A 200 8.38 38.05 -23.76
N TRP A 201 9.00 37.98 -22.59
CA TRP A 201 9.55 39.14 -21.91
C TRP A 201 10.63 39.83 -22.76
N GLU A 202 11.57 39.06 -23.29
CA GLU A 202 12.61 39.57 -24.20
C GLU A 202 12.01 40.20 -25.46
N PHE A 203 11.00 39.55 -26.05
CA PHE A 203 10.32 40.08 -27.24
C PHE A 203 9.64 41.43 -26.97
N VAL A 204 8.95 41.55 -25.83
CA VAL A 204 8.33 42.82 -25.40
C VAL A 204 9.39 43.88 -25.14
N PHE A 205 10.48 43.52 -24.46
CA PHE A 205 11.58 44.44 -24.17
C PHE A 205 12.23 45.00 -25.45
N VAL A 206 12.55 44.13 -26.41
CA VAL A 206 13.13 44.52 -27.71
C VAL A 206 12.16 45.41 -28.49
N ARG A 207 10.86 45.09 -28.48
CA ARG A 207 9.86 45.88 -29.20
C ARG A 207 9.63 47.25 -28.55
N LEU A 208 9.65 47.34 -27.23
CA LEU A 208 9.60 48.61 -26.49
C LEU A 208 10.84 49.45 -26.76
N GLN A 209 12.03 48.85 -26.75
CA GLN A 209 13.28 49.54 -27.07
C GLN A 209 13.28 50.08 -28.51
N HIS A 210 12.82 49.29 -29.48
CA HIS A 210 12.70 49.73 -30.88
C HIS A 210 11.66 50.85 -31.06
N TRP A 211 10.51 50.75 -30.38
CA TRP A 211 9.48 51.81 -30.42
C TRP A 211 9.98 53.10 -29.79
N TRP A 212 10.66 53.03 -28.64
CA TRP A 212 11.33 54.18 -28.02
C TRP A 212 12.37 54.81 -28.94
N HIS A 213 13.18 53.99 -29.63
CA HIS A 213 14.20 54.48 -30.56
C HIS A 213 13.60 55.13 -31.82
N GLN A 214 12.46 54.64 -32.30
CA GLN A 214 11.70 55.29 -33.40
C GLN A 214 11.00 56.58 -32.97
N HIS A 215 10.56 56.69 -31.70
CA HIS A 215 9.96 57.93 -31.19
C HIS A 215 11.01 59.00 -30.85
N GLN A 216 12.25 58.60 -30.55
CA GLN A 216 13.39 59.51 -30.33
C GLN A 216 14.11 59.93 -31.62
N THR A 217 13.77 59.39 -32.79
CA THR A 217 14.14 60.02 -34.07
C THR A 217 13.11 61.09 -34.42
N PRO A 218 13.33 62.39 -34.11
CA PRO A 218 12.52 63.43 -34.72
C PRO A 218 12.69 63.32 -36.24
N ALA A 219 11.58 63.47 -36.96
CA ALA A 219 11.56 63.52 -38.42
C ALA A 219 12.67 64.45 -38.93
N THR A 220 13.75 63.87 -39.46
CA THR A 220 14.77 64.61 -40.19
C THR A 220 14.17 65.03 -41.52
N ILE A 221 13.70 66.28 -41.51
CA ILE A 221 13.54 67.24 -42.61
C ILE A 221 13.96 66.66 -43.98
N PRO A 222 13.04 66.52 -44.95
CA PRO A 222 13.42 66.12 -46.30
C PRO A 222 14.39 67.15 -46.88
N LYS A 223 15.50 66.65 -47.45
CA LYS A 223 16.51 67.45 -48.16
C LYS A 223 15.86 68.11 -49.38
N GLY A 224 15.32 69.32 -49.19
CA GLY A 224 14.72 70.10 -50.28
C GLY A 224 13.75 71.22 -49.87
N PHE A 225 13.77 71.70 -48.62
CA PHE A 225 12.86 72.77 -48.19
C PHE A 225 13.49 74.15 -48.44
N VAL A 226 13.10 74.79 -49.54
CA VAL A 226 13.47 76.18 -49.90
C VAL A 226 12.48 77.13 -49.23
N TRP A 227 12.97 78.08 -48.44
CA TRP A 227 12.18 79.19 -47.92
C TRP A 227 11.99 80.23 -49.03
N LEU A 228 10.74 80.46 -49.43
CA LEU A 228 10.32 81.65 -50.21
C LEU A 228 10.03 82.78 -49.21
N ASN A 229 10.98 83.70 -49.05
CA ASN A 229 10.79 85.14 -49.24
C ASN A 229 12.14 85.87 -49.14
#